data_AF-A0A524C6M3-F1
#
_entry.id   AF-A0A524C6M3-F1
#
_cell.length_a   1.000
_cell.length_b   1.000
_cell.length_c   1.000
_cell.angle_alpha   90.00
_cell.angle_beta   90.00
_cell.angle_gamma   90.00
#
_symmetry.space_group_name_H-M   'P 1'
#
loop_
_entity.id
_entity.type
_entity.pdbx_description
1 polymer ?
#
loop_
_entity_poly.entity_id
_entity_poly.type
_entity_poly.pdbx_seq_one_letter_code
_entity_poly.pdbx_strand_id
1 'polypeptide(L)'
;MENLEKIARKVHEAIFHNKEFVLINEKKYPIEKTSKKGLRCVYHDKYFFVEQNPDKESHWAEKAKKGDEITWVLKGNDYIANIHNGKFHDFK
;
A
#
# COMPACT_ATOMS: atom_id res chain seq x y z
N MET A 1 -12.07 -10.47 -6.22
CA MET A 1 -11.62 -9.73 -5.01
C MET A 1 -10.65 -10.51 -4.15
N GLU A 2 -10.84 -11.82 -3.91
CA GLU A 2 -9.92 -12.62 -3.05
C GLU A 2 -8.44 -12.54 -3.42
N ASN A 3 -8.11 -12.38 -4.71
CA ASN A 3 -6.72 -12.22 -5.13
C ASN A 3 -6.16 -10.82 -4.77
N LEU A 4 -6.97 -9.76 -4.85
CA LEU A 4 -6.53 -8.40 -4.56
C LEU A 4 -6.23 -8.22 -3.07
N GLU A 5 -7.08 -8.73 -2.18
CA GLU A 5 -6.83 -8.68 -0.74
C GLU A 5 -5.52 -9.41 -0.38
N LYS A 6 -5.32 -10.63 -0.90
CA LYS A 6 -4.09 -11.40 -0.66
C LYS A 6 -2.85 -10.66 -1.13
N ILE A 7 -2.89 -10.05 -2.32
CA ILE A 7 -1.78 -9.25 -2.85
C ILE A 7 -1.55 -8.01 -1.98
N ALA A 8 -2.62 -7.28 -1.66
CA ALA A 8 -2.54 -6.07 -0.84
C ALA A 8 -1.89 -6.37 0.53
N ARG A 9 -2.28 -7.47 1.19
CA ARG A 9 -1.69 -7.90 2.48
C ARG A 9 -0.21 -8.18 2.36
N LYS A 10 0.21 -8.93 1.33
CA LYS A 10 1.64 -9.20 1.07
C LYS A 10 2.43 -7.91 0.84
N VAL A 11 1.87 -6.97 0.08
CA VAL A 11 2.51 -5.69 -0.20
C VAL A 11 2.62 -4.86 1.08
N HIS A 12 1.54 -4.77 1.85
CA HIS A 12 1.50 -4.06 3.13
C HIS A 12 2.56 -4.57 4.09
N GLU A 13 2.60 -5.88 4.36
CA GLU A 13 3.62 -6.51 5.20
C GLU A 13 5.04 -6.23 4.68
N ALA A 14 5.26 -6.32 3.36
CA ALA A 14 6.58 -6.08 2.80
C ALA A 14 7.03 -4.62 2.94
N ILE A 15 6.10 -3.66 2.73
CA ILE A 15 6.34 -2.23 2.93
C ILE A 15 6.71 -1.96 4.39
N PHE A 16 5.92 -2.42 5.36
CA PHE A 16 6.13 -2.06 6.77
C PHE A 16 7.22 -2.89 7.46
N HIS A 17 7.56 -4.08 6.94
CA HIS A 17 8.78 -4.81 7.33
C HIS A 17 10.04 -4.36 6.59
N ASN A 18 9.99 -3.23 5.87
CA ASN A 18 11.13 -2.59 5.19
C ASN A 18 11.89 -3.55 4.24
N LYS A 19 11.14 -4.40 3.51
CA LYS A 19 11.71 -5.30 2.50
C LYS A 19 12.08 -4.52 1.25
N GLU A 20 13.01 -5.07 0.47
CA GLU A 20 13.39 -4.49 -0.84
C GLU A 20 12.44 -4.92 -1.96
N PHE A 21 11.71 -6.03 -1.78
CA PHE A 21 10.77 -6.56 -2.76
C PHE A 21 9.64 -7.38 -2.09
N VAL A 22 8.58 -7.61 -2.84
CA VAL A 22 7.48 -8.51 -2.51
C VAL A 22 7.33 -9.60 -3.57
N LEU A 23 6.99 -10.82 -3.15
CA LEU A 23 6.70 -11.93 -4.06
C LEU A 23 5.20 -12.01 -4.36
N ILE A 24 4.85 -11.81 -5.63
CA ILE A 24 3.48 -11.92 -6.13
C ILE A 24 3.50 -12.93 -7.29
N ASN A 25 2.76 -14.03 -7.15
CA ASN A 25 2.75 -15.14 -8.12
C ASN A 25 4.18 -15.58 -8.52
N GLU A 26 5.03 -15.80 -7.51
CA GLU A 26 6.43 -16.25 -7.65
C GLU A 26 7.37 -15.26 -8.37
N LYS A 27 6.87 -14.08 -8.75
CA LYS A 27 7.67 -13.00 -9.32
C LYS A 27 8.00 -11.96 -8.26
N LYS A 28 9.22 -11.43 -8.31
CA LYS A 28 9.67 -10.33 -7.45
C LYS A 28 9.21 -9.00 -8.03
N TYR A 29 8.60 -8.18 -7.18
CA TYR A 29 8.28 -6.79 -7.47
C TYR A 29 9.03 -5.90 -6.48
N PRO A 30 9.81 -4.92 -6.94
CA PRO A 30 10.58 -4.05 -6.06
C PRO A 30 9.66 -3.16 -5.22
N ILE A 31 10.07 -2.87 -3.99
CA ILE A 31 9.51 -1.79 -3.19
C ILE A 31 10.30 -0.54 -3.53
N GLU A 32 9.65 0.36 -4.26
CA GLU A 32 10.24 1.64 -4.67
C GLU A 32 9.83 2.74 -3.71
N LYS A 33 10.42 3.93 -3.89
CA LYS A 33 9.99 5.15 -3.22
C LYS A 33 9.48 6.15 -4.24
N THR A 34 8.32 6.74 -3.96
CA THR A 34 7.80 7.84 -4.79
C THR A 34 8.78 9.01 -4.84
N SER A 35 9.02 9.56 -6.03
CA SER A 35 10.05 10.57 -6.26
C SER A 35 9.87 11.85 -5.44
N LYS A 36 8.62 12.29 -5.22
CA LYS A 36 8.33 13.57 -4.56
C LYS A 36 8.32 13.49 -3.03
N LYS A 37 7.93 12.35 -2.46
CA LYS A 37 7.63 12.23 -1.03
C LYS A 37 8.29 11.05 -0.34
N GLY A 38 9.04 10.22 -1.09
CA GLY A 38 9.77 9.10 -0.51
C GLY A 38 8.90 7.95 -0.01
N LEU A 39 7.59 7.97 -0.31
CA LEU A 39 6.63 6.96 0.14
C LEU A 39 6.93 5.62 -0.51
N ARG A 40 6.99 4.56 0.28
CA ARG A 40 7.14 3.18 -0.19
C ARG A 40 5.96 2.77 -1.05
N CYS A 41 6.24 2.18 -2.20
CA CYS A 41 5.22 1.77 -3.15
C CYS A 41 5.60 0.54 -3.97
N VAL A 42 4.58 -0.10 -4.55
CA VAL A 42 4.73 -1.24 -5.46
C VAL A 42 3.74 -1.08 -6.62
N TYR A 43 4.23 -1.24 -7.84
CA TYR A 43 3.38 -1.36 -9.04
C TYR A 43 3.21 -2.83 -9.41
N HIS A 44 1.96 -3.26 -9.61
CA HIS A 44 1.64 -4.62 -10.06
C HIS A 44 0.42 -4.62 -10.97
N ASP A 45 0.63 -5.00 -12.24
CA ASP A 45 -0.41 -4.98 -13.27
C ASP A 45 -1.05 -3.57 -13.38
N LYS A 46 -2.36 -3.45 -13.16
CA LYS A 46 -3.11 -2.18 -13.16
C LYS A 46 -3.22 -1.53 -11.79
N TYR A 47 -2.60 -2.12 -10.77
CA TYR A 47 -2.70 -1.66 -9.39
C TYR A 47 -1.43 -0.96 -8.94
N PHE A 48 -1.63 0.11 -8.18
CA PHE A 48 -0.58 0.84 -7.50
C PHE A 48 -0.84 0.77 -6.00
N PHE A 49 0.15 0.25 -5.27
CA PHE A 49 0.12 0.15 -3.82
C PHE A 49 1.06 1.18 -3.23
N VAL A 50 0.62 1.96 -2.25
CA VAL A 50 1.45 3.02 -1.66
C VAL A 50 1.11 3.22 -0.19
N GLU A 51 2.12 3.43 0.65
CA GLU A 51 1.89 3.79 2.04
C GLU A 51 1.22 5.16 2.19
N GLN A 52 0.44 5.34 3.25
CA GLN A 52 -0.17 6.62 3.57
C GLN A 52 0.91 7.68 3.83
N ASN A 53 0.74 8.84 3.20
CA ASN A 53 1.58 10.00 3.49
C ASN A 53 1.14 10.64 4.82
N PRO A 54 1.99 10.66 5.87
CA PRO A 54 1.65 11.30 7.14
C PRO A 54 1.57 12.83 7.03
N ASP A 55 2.18 13.44 6.00
CA ASP A 55 2.23 14.90 5.83
C ASP A 55 0.97 15.48 5.18
N LYS A 56 0.00 14.64 4.80
CA LYS A 56 -1.27 15.12 4.26
C LYS A 56 -2.18 15.66 5.36
N GLU A 57 -3.11 16.52 4.97
CA GLU A 57 -4.19 16.98 5.82
C GLU A 57 -5.40 16.06 5.65
N SER A 58 -5.37 14.90 6.30
CA SER A 58 -6.48 13.95 6.30
C SER A 58 -6.52 13.11 7.57
N HIS A 59 -7.72 12.60 7.89
CA HIS A 59 -7.92 11.66 9.00
C HIS A 59 -6.97 10.46 8.95
N TRP A 60 -6.67 9.97 7.75
CA TRP A 60 -5.73 8.86 7.55
C TRP A 60 -4.27 9.25 7.80
N ALA A 61 -3.89 10.49 7.47
CA ALA A 61 -2.56 10.99 7.76
C ALA A 61 -2.34 11.17 9.27
N GLU A 62 -3.35 11.62 10.02
CA GLU A 62 -3.30 11.68 11.48
C GLU A 62 -3.10 10.30 12.12
N LYS A 63 -3.75 9.26 11.57
CA LYS A 63 -3.54 7.87 11.98
C LYS A 63 -2.12 7.40 11.70
N ALA A 64 -1.62 7.63 10.48
CA ALA A 64 -0.25 7.27 10.12
C ALA A 64 0.79 7.96 11.03
N LYS A 65 0.58 9.24 11.37
CA LYS A 65 1.41 9.98 12.34
C LYS A 65 1.42 9.35 13.74
N LYS A 66 0.33 8.67 14.13
CA LYS A 66 0.22 7.96 15.41
C LYS A 66 0.80 6.54 15.36
N GLY A 67 1.35 6.12 14.23
CA GLY A 67 1.97 4.80 14.05
C GLY A 67 1.08 3.77 13.36
N ASP A 68 -0.11 4.15 12.90
CA ASP A 68 -0.92 3.22 12.12
C ASP A 68 -0.28 2.93 10.76
N GLU A 69 -0.20 1.66 10.43
CA GLU A 69 0.27 1.18 9.14
C GLU A 69 -0.88 1.21 8.15
N ILE A 70 -0.77 2.05 7.12
CA ILE A 70 -1.82 2.21 6.12
C ILE A 70 -1.22 2.08 4.72
N THR A 71 -1.76 1.17 3.91
CA THR A 71 -1.43 1.02 2.49
C THR A 71 -2.67 1.20 1.64
N TRP A 72 -2.62 2.09 0.67
CA TRP A 72 -3.69 2.28 -0.32
C TRP A 72 -3.51 1.37 -1.52
N VAL A 73 -4.64 0.95 -2.09
CA VAL A 73 -4.71 0.28 -3.37
C VAL A 73 -5.41 1.20 -4.37
N LEU A 74 -4.69 1.60 -5.40
CA LEU A 74 -5.19 2.43 -6.47
C LEU A 74 -5.31 1.61 -7.77
N LYS A 75 -6.30 1.94 -8.59
CA LYS A 75 -6.41 1.46 -9.97
C LYS A 75 -6.61 2.65 -10.89
N GLY A 76 -5.58 3.03 -11.63
CA GLY A 76 -5.55 4.34 -12.29
C GLY A 76 -5.56 5.45 -11.24
N ASN A 77 -6.57 6.32 -11.26
CA ASN A 77 -6.73 7.41 -10.29
C ASN A 77 -7.68 7.08 -9.13
N ASP A 78 -8.31 5.90 -9.14
CA ASP A 78 -9.33 5.55 -8.16
C ASP A 78 -8.69 4.86 -6.95
N TYR A 79 -9.04 5.33 -5.75
CA TYR A 79 -8.77 4.62 -4.50
C TYR A 79 -9.82 3.55 -4.30
N ILE A 80 -9.45 2.28 -4.50
CA ILE A 80 -10.42 1.18 -4.52
C ILE A 80 -10.46 0.38 -3.23
N ALA A 81 -9.36 0.40 -2.46
CA ALA A 81 -9.27 -0.29 -1.18
C ALA A 81 -8.11 0.29 -0.34
N ASN A 82 -8.06 -0.08 0.93
CA ASN A 82 -6.86 0.09 1.75
C ASN A 82 -6.63 -1.10 2.68
N ILE A 83 -5.45 -1.14 3.25
CA ILE A 83 -5.14 -1.92 4.45
C ILE A 83 -4.81 -0.96 5.56
N HIS A 84 -5.45 -1.14 6.72
CA HIS A 84 -5.18 -0.40 7.95
C HIS A 84 -4.83 -1.41 9.06
N ASN A 85 -3.59 -1.36 9.56
CA ASN A 85 -3.06 -2.28 10.59
C ASN A 85 -3.36 -3.75 10.24
N GLY A 86 -3.03 -4.15 9.00
CA GLY A 86 -3.30 -5.49 8.49
C GLY A 86 -4.75 -5.82 8.18
N LYS A 87 -5.73 -4.91 8.38
CA LYS A 87 -7.14 -5.15 8.03
C LYS A 87 -7.48 -4.57 6.65
N PHE A 88 -8.02 -5.40 5.75
CA PHE A 88 -8.43 -4.97 4.42
C PHE A 88 -9.79 -4.28 4.43
N HIS A 89 -9.91 -3.16 3.73
CA HIS A 89 -11.14 -2.41 3.53
C HIS A 89 -11.37 -2.19 2.03
N ASP A 90 -12.48 -2.70 1.50
CA ASP A 90 -12.91 -2.47 0.12
C ASP A 90 -13.81 -1.23 0.06
N PHE A 91 -13.64 -0.40 -0.97
CA PHE A 91 -14.47 0.79 -1.22
C PHE A 91 -15.32 0.65 -2.48
N LYS A 92 -15.27 -0.50 -3.15
CA LYS A 92 -16.14 -0.83 -4.28
C LYS A 92 -17.34 -1.66 -3.88
#